data_AF-A0A9E6AYK9-F1
#
_entry.id   AF-A0A9E6AYK9-F1
#
_cell.length_a   1.000
_cell.length_b   1.000
_cell.length_c   1.000
_cell.angle_alpha   90.00
_cell.angle_beta   90.00
_cell.angle_gamma   90.00
#
_symmetry.space_group_name_H-M   'P 1'
#
loop_
_entity.id
_entity.type
_entity.pdbx_description
1 polymer ?
#
loop_
_entity_poly.entity_id
_entity_poly.type
_entity_poly.pdbx_seq_one_letter_code
_entity_poly.pdbx_strand_id
1 'polypeptide(L)'
;MSNHDGSEMLNSVLFLLKDKYNFFNEISEEDRVKFISEIIKIGNCYDCSHGEIMENLGKDLKFCYTCRKATQDFEQGYDICGKCKNKYLG
;
A
#
# COMPACT_ATOMS: atom_id res chain seq x y z
N MET A 1 -12.86 16.31 5.57
CA MET A 1 -13.82 15.19 5.56
C MET A 1 -13.02 14.02 5.05
N SER A 2 -12.78 12.99 5.86
CA SER A 2 -12.01 11.83 5.40
C SER A 2 -12.79 11.12 4.30
N ASN A 3 -12.19 10.96 3.12
CA ASN A 3 -12.82 10.33 1.98
C ASN A 3 -12.56 8.81 2.02
N HIS A 4 -13.18 8.16 3.00
CA HIS A 4 -13.04 6.73 3.27
C HIS A 4 -13.45 5.88 2.05
N ASP A 5 -14.59 6.20 1.45
CA ASP A 5 -15.12 5.52 0.26
C ASP A 5 -14.12 5.53 -0.91
N GLY A 6 -13.34 6.62 -1.06
CA GLY A 6 -12.30 6.73 -2.08
C GLY A 6 -11.14 5.77 -1.84
N SER A 7 -10.72 5.62 -0.59
CA SER A 7 -9.68 4.66 -0.20
C SER A 7 -10.13 3.21 -0.35
N GLU A 8 -11.36 2.89 0.08
CA GLU A 8 -11.93 1.54 -0.05
C GLU A 8 -12.06 1.13 -1.52
N MET A 9 -12.49 2.05 -2.39
CA MET A 9 -12.56 1.81 -3.82
C MET A 9 -11.17 1.51 -4.41
N LEU A 10 -10.16 2.33 -4.09
CA LEU A 10 -8.79 2.09 -4.55
C LEU A 10 -8.24 0.74 -4.02
N ASN A 11 -8.51 0.41 -2.76
CA ASN A 11 -8.09 -0.86 -2.18
C ASN A 11 -8.76 -2.04 -2.90
N SER A 12 -10.05 -1.93 -3.21
CA SER A 12 -10.81 -2.93 -3.98
C SER A 12 -10.23 -3.15 -5.38
N VAL A 13 -9.81 -2.08 -6.06
CA VAL A 13 -9.14 -2.18 -7.37
C VAL A 13 -7.80 -2.90 -7.24
N LEU A 14 -7.01 -2.60 -6.19
CA LEU A 14 -5.74 -3.28 -5.96
C LEU A 14 -5.92 -4.78 -5.67
N PHE A 15 -6.93 -5.16 -4.88
CA PHE A 15 -7.29 -6.57 -4.67
C PHE A 15 -7.72 -7.24 -5.98
N LEU A 16 -8.50 -6.56 -6.82
CA LEU A 16 -8.89 -7.09 -8.13
C LEU A 16 -7.67 -7.39 -9.01
N LEU A 17 -6.72 -6.44 -9.10
CA LEU A 17 -5.48 -6.58 -9.86
C LEU A 17 -4.63 -7.74 -9.33
N LYS A 18 -4.53 -7.89 -8.01
CA LYS A 18 -3.79 -8.96 -7.35
C LYS A 18 -4.45 -10.33 -7.57
N ASP A 19 -5.69 -10.48 -7.10
CA ASP A 19 -6.31 -11.79 -6.90
C ASP A 19 -6.97 -12.34 -8.17
N LYS A 20 -7.55 -11.46 -9.02
CA LYS A 20 -8.19 -11.90 -10.26
C LYS A 20 -7.28 -11.89 -11.47
N TYR A 21 -6.37 -10.93 -11.54
CA TYR A 21 -5.52 -10.73 -12.72
C TYR A 21 -4.07 -11.12 -12.51
N ASN A 22 -3.65 -11.47 -11.27
CA ASN A 22 -2.26 -11.82 -10.95
C ASN A 22 -1.24 -10.73 -11.37
N PHE A 23 -1.71 -9.49 -11.54
CA PHE A 23 -0.99 -8.42 -12.25
C PHE A 23 0.38 -8.11 -11.64
N PHE A 24 0.45 -8.08 -10.30
CA PHE A 24 1.67 -7.73 -9.58
C PHE A 24 2.77 -8.80 -9.63
N ASN A 25 2.46 -10.01 -10.10
CA ASN A 25 3.42 -11.08 -10.34
C ASN A 25 3.96 -11.08 -11.78
N GLU A 26 3.29 -10.37 -12.70
CA GLU A 26 3.68 -10.29 -14.12
C GLU A 26 4.54 -9.07 -14.44
N ILE A 27 4.58 -8.08 -13.55
CA ILE A 27 5.41 -6.88 -13.70
C ILE A 27 6.68 -6.95 -12.85
N SER A 28 7.70 -6.20 -13.25
CA SER A 28 8.94 -6.10 -12.49
C SER A 28 8.71 -5.46 -11.11
N GLU A 29 9.56 -5.77 -10.14
CA GLU A 29 9.49 -5.11 -8.82
C GLU A 29 9.64 -3.59 -8.93
N GLU A 30 10.51 -3.11 -9.82
CA GLU A 30 10.70 -1.68 -10.06
C GLU A 30 9.41 -1.02 -10.58
N ASP A 31 8.74 -1.65 -11.55
CA ASP A 31 7.49 -1.13 -12.12
C ASP A 31 6.34 -1.20 -11.11
N ARG A 32 6.27 -2.26 -10.30
CA ARG A 32 5.31 -2.36 -9.20
C ARG A 32 5.50 -1.22 -8.20
N VAL A 33 6.73 -0.94 -7.80
CA VAL A 33 7.05 0.16 -6.88
C VAL A 33 6.67 1.51 -7.47
N LYS A 34 6.97 1.76 -8.75
CA LYS A 34 6.55 2.99 -9.44
C LYS A 34 5.03 3.10 -9.48
N PHE A 35 4.34 2.05 -9.93
CA PHE A 35 2.88 2.02 -10.06
C PHE A 35 2.17 2.33 -8.73
N ILE A 36 2.56 1.65 -7.65
CA ILE A 36 1.97 1.88 -6.33
C ILE A 36 2.30 3.27 -5.79
N SER A 37 3.51 3.77 -6.04
CA SER A 37 3.87 5.15 -5.66
C SER A 37 2.98 6.19 -6.35
N GLU A 38 2.65 5.98 -7.64
CA GLU A 38 1.74 6.86 -8.37
C GLU A 38 0.30 6.76 -7.83
N ILE A 39 -0.20 5.56 -7.50
CA ILE A 39 -1.51 5.40 -6.86
C ILE A 39 -1.59 6.14 -5.53
N ILE A 40 -0.56 6.03 -4.68
CA ILE A 40 -0.51 6.74 -3.40
C ILE A 40 -0.53 8.26 -3.65
N LYS A 41 0.22 8.77 -4.63
CA LYS A 41 0.20 10.20 -4.98
C LYS A 41 -1.19 10.65 -5.41
N ILE A 42 -1.86 9.87 -6.28
CA ILE A 42 -3.22 10.15 -6.73
C ILE A 42 -4.16 10.18 -5.52
N GLY A 43 -4.14 9.16 -4.66
CA GLY A 43 -4.98 9.10 -3.46
C GLY A 43 -4.79 10.32 -2.54
N ASN A 44 -3.55 10.75 -2.34
CA ASN A 44 -3.24 11.96 -1.56
C ASN A 44 -3.87 13.24 -2.17
N CYS A 45 -3.97 13.34 -3.50
CA CYS A 45 -4.62 14.48 -4.17
C CYS A 45 -6.13 14.52 -3.95
N TYR A 46 -6.76 13.39 -3.63
CA TYR A 46 -8.20 13.25 -3.42
C TYR A 46 -8.61 13.08 -1.94
N ASP A 47 -7.71 13.44 -1.01
CA ASP A 47 -7.91 13.32 0.44
C ASP A 47 -8.34 11.91 0.89
N CYS A 48 -7.87 10.89 0.17
CA CYS A 48 -8.12 9.51 0.53
C CYS A 48 -7.40 9.20 1.85
N SER A 49 -8.10 8.51 2.75
CA SER A 49 -7.52 8.02 4.00
C SER A 49 -6.32 7.12 3.72
N HIS A 50 -5.16 7.59 4.13
CA HIS A 50 -3.87 6.97 3.87
C HIS A 50 -3.70 5.58 4.50
N GLY A 51 -4.45 5.28 5.56
CA GLY A 51 -4.44 3.97 6.22
C GLY A 51 -5.36 2.95 5.53
N GLU A 52 -6.23 3.38 4.63
CA GLU A 52 -7.17 2.45 3.97
C GLU A 52 -6.69 2.09 2.56
N ILE A 53 -5.92 2.98 1.92
CA ILE A 53 -5.21 2.64 0.69
C ILE A 53 -4.18 1.56 1.01
N MET A 54 -4.34 0.38 0.41
CA MET A 54 -3.48 -0.80 0.56
C MET A 54 -3.59 -1.51 1.92
N GLU A 55 -4.70 -1.34 2.64
CA GLU A 55 -4.94 -2.14 3.83
C GLU A 55 -4.84 -3.64 3.48
N ASN A 56 -4.01 -4.39 4.22
CA ASN A 56 -3.69 -5.81 4.00
C ASN A 56 -2.97 -6.16 2.69
N LEU A 57 -2.41 -5.17 1.99
CA LEU A 57 -1.64 -5.36 0.76
C LEU A 57 -0.16 -4.95 0.89
N GLY A 58 0.27 -4.44 2.05
CA GLY A 58 1.59 -3.84 2.23
C GLY A 58 2.73 -4.82 1.93
N LYS A 59 2.66 -6.05 2.46
CA LYS A 59 3.68 -7.08 2.18
C LYS A 59 3.72 -7.50 0.71
N ASP A 60 2.56 -7.72 0.09
CA ASP A 60 2.48 -8.17 -1.31
C ASP A 60 3.05 -7.11 -2.27
N LEU A 61 2.75 -5.84 -1.98
CA LEU A 61 3.19 -4.71 -2.78
C LEU A 61 4.60 -4.25 -2.42
N LYS A 62 5.17 -4.74 -1.31
CA LYS A 62 6.44 -4.30 -0.71
C LYS A 62 6.42 -2.83 -0.25
N PHE A 63 5.31 -2.37 0.32
CA PHE A 63 5.18 -1.04 0.91
C PHE A 63 4.87 -1.09 2.40
N CYS A 64 5.55 -0.24 3.17
CA CYS A 64 5.19 -0.01 4.57
C CYS A 64 3.84 0.72 4.65
N TYR A 65 2.88 0.12 5.36
CA TYR A 65 1.58 0.67 5.67
C TYR A 65 1.67 2.08 6.27
N THR A 66 2.57 2.29 7.24
CA THR A 66 2.71 3.57 7.94
C THR A 66 3.34 4.67 7.09
N CYS A 67 4.55 4.44 6.57
CA CYS A 67 5.30 5.50 5.87
C CYS A 67 5.09 5.53 4.36
N ARG A 68 4.38 4.55 3.80
CA ARG A 68 4.03 4.46 2.37
C ARG A 68 5.26 4.48 1.46
N LYS A 69 6.37 3.93 1.96
CA LYS A 69 7.61 3.77 1.20
C LYS A 69 7.84 2.29 0.92
N ALA A 70 8.40 2.03 -0.26
CA ALA A 70 8.87 0.72 -0.62
C ALA A 70 9.87 0.19 0.42
N THR A 71 9.74 -1.07 0.79
CA THR A 71 10.56 -1.72 1.79
C THR A 71 10.54 -3.23 1.61
N GLN A 72 11.63 -3.88 1.98
CA GLN A 72 11.68 -5.33 2.19
C GLN A 72 11.91 -5.66 3.68
N ASP A 73 12.11 -4.64 4.51
CA ASP A 73 12.42 -4.73 5.93
C ASP A 73 11.12 -4.63 6.73
N PHE A 74 10.27 -5.64 6.58
CA PHE A 74 9.00 -5.74 7.29
C PHE A 74 9.17 -6.35 8.68
N GLU A 75 8.47 -5.78 9.66
CA GLU A 75 8.36 -6.36 10.99
C GLU A 75 7.55 -7.67 10.96
N GLN A 76 7.98 -8.65 11.75
CA GLN A 76 7.35 -9.96 11.77
C GLN A 76 5.87 -9.84 12.17
N GLY A 77 4.98 -10.31 11.28
CA GLY A 77 3.53 -10.28 11.49
C GLY A 77 2.85 -8.96 11.10
N TYR A 78 3.59 -7.92 10.71
CA TYR A 78 3.02 -6.60 10.40
C TYR A 78 3.42 -6.10 9.00
N ASP A 79 2.60 -5.22 8.43
CA ASP A 79 2.89 -4.56 7.15
C ASP A 79 3.64 -3.24 7.38
N ILE A 80 4.45 -3.19 8.44
CA ILE A 80 5.15 -1.98 8.90
C ILE A 80 6.65 -2.23 8.76
N CYS A 81 7.40 -1.25 8.26
CA CYS A 81 8.85 -1.37 8.19
C CYS A 81 9.52 -1.18 9.56
N GLY A 82 10.74 -1.71 9.73
CA GLY A 82 11.47 -1.59 10.99
C GLY A 82 11.68 -0.15 11.48
N LYS A 83 11.78 0.82 10.55
CA LYS A 83 11.86 2.26 10.87
C LYS A 83 10.57 2.80 11.50
N CYS A 84 9.42 2.26 11.12
CA CYS A 84 8.11 2.71 11.58
C CYS A 84 7.64 1.99 12.84
N LYS A 85 8.18 0.80 13.14
CA LYS A 85 7.88 0.01 14.34
C LYS A 85 7.77 0.87 15.60
N ASN A 86 8.83 1.60 15.91
CA ASN A 86 8.95 2.38 17.16
C ASN A 86 7.95 3.54 17.27
N LYS A 87 7.33 3.96 16.16
CA LYS A 87 6.32 5.03 16.16
C LYS A 87 4.89 4.51 16.27
N TYR A 88 4.65 3.26 15.92
CA TYR A 88 3.29 2.69 15.79
C TYR A 88 2.99 1.61 16.84
N LEU A 89 4.01 0.90 17.31
CA LEU A 89 3.91 -0.19 18.28
C LEU A 89 4.65 0.10 19.60
N GLY A 90 5.26 1.28 19.72
CA GLY A 90 6.00 1.74 20.90
C GLY A 90 5.17 2.61 21.83
#